data_AF-A0A0G0YDT4-F1
#
_entry.id   AF-A0A0G0YDT4-F1
#
_cell.length_a   1.000
_cell.length_b   1.000
_cell.length_c   1.000
_cell.angle_alpha   90.00
_cell.angle_beta   90.00
_cell.angle_gamma   90.00
#
_symmetry.space_group_name_H-M   'P 1'
#
loop_
_entity.id
_entity.type
_entity.pdbx_description
1 polymer ?
#
loop_
_entity_poly.entity_id
_entity_poly.type
_entity_poly.pdbx_seq_one_letter_code
_entity_poly.pdbx_strand_id
1 'polypeptide(L)'
;MTVARLEKVKGVAYLIRAMTGLQFPNFQLLIIGDGSEKRSLEGLAEELGLKEKVKFLGEIPNEKIPSYLATADCFVLPSLREGFGIVVLEAQAAGVPVIGTRVGGILDLIEDGQTGILVEPGNSENISQAISKVYTNQDFSQNLVQNAKIELENYSWQNIAEKVYETYLRYGHISS
;
A
#
# COMPACT_ATOMS: atom_id res chain seq x y z
N MET A 1 6.05 -0.75 -5.53
CA MET A 1 5.67 0.67 -5.66
C MET A 1 4.96 1.12 -4.39
N THR A 2 5.05 2.41 -4.04
CA THR A 2 4.18 3.04 -3.02
C THR A 2 3.71 4.40 -3.52
N VAL A 3 2.53 4.81 -3.08
CA VAL A 3 1.91 6.10 -3.40
C VAL A 3 1.41 6.69 -2.08
N ALA A 4 2.01 7.79 -1.63
CA ALA A 4 1.67 8.41 -0.37
C ALA A 4 2.19 9.85 -0.28
N ARG A 5 1.53 10.69 0.52
CA ARG A 5 2.12 11.94 0.99
C ARG A 5 3.34 11.62 1.85
N LEU A 6 4.51 12.19 1.55
CA LEU A 6 5.77 11.87 2.22
C LEU A 6 5.85 12.56 3.59
N GLU A 7 5.10 12.03 4.54
CA GLU A 7 5.10 12.41 5.95
C GLU A 7 5.50 11.22 6.82
N LYS A 8 6.05 11.46 8.02
CA LYS A 8 6.53 10.39 8.92
C LYS A 8 5.48 9.31 9.18
N VAL A 9 4.21 9.71 9.30
CA VAL A 9 3.08 8.79 9.56
C VAL A 9 2.83 7.78 8.44
N LYS A 10 3.32 8.02 7.23
CA LYS A 10 3.21 7.08 6.10
C LYS A 10 4.29 6.01 6.08
N GLY A 11 5.27 6.09 6.99
CA GLY A 11 6.23 5.00 7.23
C GLY A 11 7.11 4.60 6.04
N VAL A 12 7.21 5.43 5.00
CA VAL A 12 8.02 5.16 3.79
C VAL A 12 9.49 4.83 4.13
N ALA A 13 10.01 5.40 5.22
CA ALA A 13 11.34 5.12 5.73
C ALA A 13 11.55 3.63 6.09
N TYR A 14 10.52 2.92 6.53
CA TYR A 14 10.56 1.48 6.80
C TYR A 14 10.54 0.65 5.52
N LEU A 15 9.78 1.08 4.52
CA LEU A 15 9.80 0.45 3.20
C LEU A 15 11.17 0.60 2.53
N ILE A 16 11.81 1.78 2.58
CA ILE A 16 13.16 1.98 2.05
C ILE A 16 14.16 1.04 2.74
N ARG A 17 14.09 0.93 4.08
CA ARG A 17 14.93 0.00 4.85
C ARG A 17 14.64 -1.47 4.49
N ALA A 18 13.38 -1.82 4.24
CA ALA A 18 13.02 -3.19 3.85
C ALA A 18 13.73 -3.63 2.56
N MET A 19 13.99 -2.69 1.64
CA MET A 19 14.67 -2.99 0.38
C MET A 19 16.09 -3.55 0.56
N THR A 20 16.77 -3.30 1.69
CA THR A 20 18.11 -3.85 1.95
C THR A 20 18.08 -5.35 2.26
N GLY A 21 16.92 -5.89 2.67
CA GLY A 21 16.75 -7.30 3.01
C GLY A 21 16.45 -8.21 1.81
N LEU A 22 16.12 -7.63 0.65
CA LEU A 22 15.73 -8.39 -0.54
C LEU A 22 16.95 -9.11 -1.15
N GLN A 23 16.82 -10.43 -1.31
CA GLN A 23 17.92 -11.28 -1.81
C GLN A 23 17.94 -11.40 -3.35
N PHE A 24 16.91 -10.90 -4.05
CA PHE A 24 16.90 -10.89 -5.51
C PHE A 24 17.57 -9.62 -6.05
N PRO A 25 18.46 -9.74 -7.05
CA PRO A 25 19.37 -8.65 -7.42
C PRO A 25 18.69 -7.49 -8.16
N ASN A 26 17.63 -7.79 -8.93
CA ASN A 26 16.98 -6.83 -9.80
C ASN A 26 15.62 -6.39 -9.22
N PHE A 27 15.60 -5.17 -8.66
CA PHE A 27 14.37 -4.55 -8.18
C PHE A 27 14.48 -3.02 -8.27
N GLN A 28 13.33 -2.38 -8.34
CA GLN A 28 13.20 -0.94 -8.19
C GLN A 28 12.04 -0.60 -7.25
N LEU A 29 12.28 0.33 -6.33
CA LEU A 29 11.23 0.94 -5.51
C LEU A 29 10.85 2.29 -6.12
N LEU A 30 9.64 2.35 -6.69
CA LEU A 30 9.03 3.60 -7.13
C LEU A 30 8.21 4.20 -6.00
N ILE A 31 8.50 5.45 -5.66
CA ILE A 31 7.81 6.25 -4.63
C ILE A 31 7.13 7.43 -5.34
N ILE A 32 5.80 7.45 -5.30
CA ILE A 32 4.97 8.52 -5.85
C ILE A 32 4.41 9.36 -4.70
N GLY A 33 4.50 10.67 -4.84
CA GLY A 33 4.06 11.67 -3.89
C GLY A 33 5.17 12.62 -3.46
N ASP A 34 4.80 13.62 -2.69
CA ASP A 34 5.69 14.61 -2.10
C ASP A 34 5.27 14.90 -0.64
N GLY A 35 6.10 15.62 0.10
CA GLY A 35 5.86 15.93 1.50
C GLY A 35 7.14 16.31 2.25
N SER A 36 6.96 16.66 3.53
CA SER A 36 8.04 17.19 4.37
C SER A 36 9.24 16.25 4.52
N GLU A 37 9.02 14.94 4.41
CA GLU A 37 10.06 13.92 4.57
C GLU A 37 10.79 13.56 3.26
N LYS A 38 10.48 14.18 2.12
CA LYS A 38 11.10 13.80 0.84
C LYS A 38 12.63 13.79 0.90
N ARG A 39 13.22 14.89 1.38
CA ARG A 39 14.68 15.04 1.46
C ARG A 39 15.32 14.07 2.46
N SER A 40 14.66 13.78 3.58
CA SER A 40 15.17 12.81 4.56
C SER A 40 15.12 11.38 4.00
N LEU A 41 14.08 11.04 3.23
CA LEU A 41 13.93 9.75 2.57
C LEU A 41 14.94 9.56 1.42
N GLU A 42 15.22 10.60 0.63
CA GLU A 42 16.28 10.59 -0.38
C GLU A 42 17.65 10.34 0.24
N GLY A 43 17.98 11.06 1.32
CA GLY A 43 19.22 10.87 2.08
C GLY A 43 19.35 9.46 2.67
N LEU A 44 18.25 8.91 3.20
CA LEU A 44 18.20 7.53 3.70
C LEU A 44 18.48 6.52 2.58
N ALA A 45 17.91 6.70 1.39
CA ALA A 45 18.16 5.80 0.27
C ALA A 45 19.64 5.85 -0.16
N GLU A 46 20.27 7.03 -0.11
CA GLU A 46 21.70 7.18 -0.39
C GLU A 46 22.58 6.52 0.69
N GLU A 47 22.28 6.74 1.97
CA GLU A 47 22.99 6.14 3.11
C GLU A 47 22.98 4.60 3.04
N LEU A 48 21.86 4.01 2.60
CA LEU A 48 21.71 2.57 2.46
C LEU A 48 22.27 2.00 1.14
N GLY A 49 22.88 2.83 0.28
CA GLY A 49 23.41 2.41 -1.02
C GLY A 49 22.33 2.05 -2.04
N LEU A 50 21.11 2.55 -1.86
CA LEU A 50 19.92 2.25 -2.68
C LEU A 50 19.57 3.36 -3.67
N LYS A 51 20.40 4.38 -3.83
CA LYS A 51 20.17 5.55 -4.71
C LYS A 51 19.73 5.19 -6.13
N GLU A 52 20.31 4.14 -6.70
CA GLU A 52 19.93 3.69 -8.06
C GLU A 52 18.68 2.80 -8.11
N LYS A 53 18.27 2.24 -6.96
CA LYS A 53 17.13 1.33 -6.85
C LYS A 53 15.86 2.03 -6.35
N VAL A 54 15.98 3.16 -5.65
CA VAL A 54 14.83 3.93 -5.14
C VAL A 54 14.65 5.17 -6.01
N LYS A 55 13.51 5.28 -6.69
CA LYS A 55 13.17 6.42 -7.55
C LYS A 55 11.96 7.16 -6.99
N PHE A 56 12.18 8.43 -6.67
CA PHE A 56 11.13 9.36 -6.27
C PHE A 56 10.57 10.02 -7.53
N LEU A 57 9.30 9.78 -7.83
CA LEU A 57 8.65 10.28 -9.04
C LEU A 57 7.95 11.64 -8.84
N GLY A 58 7.91 12.12 -7.59
CA GLY A 58 7.18 13.32 -7.21
C GLY A 58 5.66 13.11 -7.25
N GLU A 59 4.90 14.21 -7.23
CA GLU A 59 3.45 14.13 -7.36
C GLU A 59 3.04 13.76 -8.79
N ILE A 60 2.11 12.82 -8.89
CA ILE A 60 1.48 12.42 -10.15
C ILE A 60 -0.02 12.69 -10.01
N PRO A 61 -0.67 13.26 -11.05
CA PRO A 61 -2.11 13.45 -11.04
C PRO A 61 -2.87 12.15 -10.74
N ASN A 62 -3.89 12.22 -9.88
CA ASN A 62 -4.63 11.05 -9.40
C ASN A 62 -5.17 10.19 -10.55
N GLU A 63 -5.63 10.80 -11.64
CA GLU A 63 -6.12 10.11 -12.83
C GLU A 63 -5.08 9.25 -13.54
N LYS A 64 -3.78 9.49 -13.31
CA LYS A 64 -2.67 8.69 -13.85
C LYS A 64 -2.21 7.59 -12.90
N ILE A 65 -2.53 7.67 -11.60
CA ILE A 65 -2.10 6.70 -10.58
C ILE A 65 -2.44 5.26 -10.96
N PRO A 66 -3.66 4.92 -11.45
CA PRO A 66 -3.98 3.57 -11.88
C PRO A 66 -3.05 3.03 -12.97
N SER A 67 -2.63 3.87 -13.92
CA SER A 67 -1.69 3.48 -14.97
C SER A 67 -0.30 3.18 -14.43
N TYR A 68 0.16 3.90 -13.40
CA TYR A 68 1.42 3.58 -12.73
C TYR A 68 1.29 2.28 -11.93
N LEU A 69 0.20 2.13 -11.17
CA LEU A 69 -0.05 0.92 -10.38
C LEU A 69 -0.05 -0.32 -11.26
N ALA A 70 -0.71 -0.29 -12.42
CA ALA A 70 -0.75 -1.40 -13.37
C ALA A 70 0.62 -1.88 -13.89
N THR A 71 1.69 -1.11 -13.67
CA THR A 71 3.07 -1.50 -14.01
C THR A 71 3.86 -2.11 -12.86
N ALA A 72 3.30 -2.11 -11.64
CA ALA A 72 3.99 -2.58 -10.45
C ALA A 72 3.78 -4.09 -10.24
N ASP A 73 4.86 -4.79 -9.89
CA ASP A 73 4.78 -6.20 -9.46
C ASP A 73 4.18 -6.36 -8.05
N CYS A 74 4.25 -5.29 -7.24
CA CYS A 74 3.74 -5.24 -5.88
C CYS A 74 3.54 -3.79 -5.44
N PHE A 75 2.44 -3.54 -4.74
CA PHE A 75 2.15 -2.27 -4.07
C PHE A 75 2.30 -2.42 -2.55
N VAL A 76 2.96 -1.45 -1.89
CA VAL A 76 3.15 -1.44 -0.45
C VAL A 76 2.65 -0.13 0.16
N LEU A 77 1.79 -0.21 1.17
CA LEU A 77 1.36 0.91 1.99
C LEU A 77 1.89 0.75 3.43
N PRO A 78 3.09 1.29 3.75
CA PRO A 78 3.80 1.02 5.00
C PRO A 78 3.40 1.97 6.15
N SER A 79 2.14 2.40 6.18
CA SER A 79 1.67 3.47 7.08
C SER A 79 1.83 3.10 8.57
N LEU A 80 2.27 4.05 9.39
CA LEU A 80 2.22 3.92 10.85
C LEU A 80 0.83 4.26 11.39
N ARG A 81 0.13 5.15 10.67
CA ARG A 81 -1.26 5.53 10.92
C ARG A 81 -1.93 5.77 9.58
N GLU A 82 -3.11 5.21 9.39
CA GLU A 82 -3.88 5.37 8.16
C GLU A 82 -5.33 5.68 8.48
N GLY A 83 -5.94 6.57 7.69
CA GLY A 83 -7.37 6.85 7.79
C GLY A 83 -8.15 5.73 7.11
N PHE A 84 -8.33 5.88 5.79
CA PHE A 84 -9.00 4.88 4.97
C PHE A 84 -8.02 4.08 4.10
N GLY A 85 -7.02 4.75 3.49
CA GLY A 85 -6.06 4.07 2.62
C GLY A 85 -6.61 3.74 1.23
N ILE A 86 -7.39 4.65 0.62
CA ILE A 86 -8.08 4.45 -0.67
C ILE A 86 -7.19 3.90 -1.79
N VAL A 87 -5.90 4.23 -1.76
CA VAL A 87 -4.91 3.76 -2.73
C VAL A 87 -4.69 2.23 -2.70
N VAL A 88 -5.07 1.56 -1.61
CA VAL A 88 -5.15 0.09 -1.54
C VAL A 88 -6.18 -0.44 -2.53
N LEU A 89 -7.37 0.17 -2.59
CA LEU A 89 -8.42 -0.21 -3.52
C LEU A 89 -8.00 0.06 -4.97
N GLU A 90 -7.32 1.18 -5.23
CA GLU A 90 -6.77 1.50 -6.55
C GLU A 90 -5.74 0.44 -6.99
N ALA A 91 -4.87 0.00 -6.08
CA ALA A 91 -3.87 -1.04 -6.36
C ALA A 91 -4.51 -2.42 -6.58
N GLN A 92 -5.48 -2.80 -5.76
CA GLN A 92 -6.25 -4.04 -5.96
C GLN A 92 -7.00 -4.01 -7.30
N ALA A 93 -7.64 -2.88 -7.65
CA ALA A 93 -8.35 -2.71 -8.92
C ALA A 93 -7.41 -2.74 -10.13
N ALA A 94 -6.18 -2.24 -9.97
CA ALA A 94 -5.12 -2.35 -10.97
C ALA A 94 -4.57 -3.79 -11.13
N GLY A 95 -5.02 -4.74 -10.31
CA GLY A 95 -4.61 -6.13 -10.36
C GLY A 95 -3.21 -6.37 -9.78
N VAL A 96 -2.81 -5.56 -8.81
CA VAL A 96 -1.47 -5.62 -8.20
C VAL A 96 -1.57 -6.25 -6.81
N PRO A 97 -0.67 -7.18 -6.44
CA PRO A 97 -0.58 -7.69 -5.08
C PRO A 97 -0.29 -6.56 -4.09
N VAL A 98 -1.09 -6.46 -3.02
CA VAL A 98 -0.98 -5.41 -2.02
C VAL A 98 -0.39 -5.94 -0.70
N ILE A 99 0.56 -5.18 -0.16
CA ILE A 99 1.07 -5.32 1.20
C ILE A 99 0.70 -4.06 1.99
N GLY A 100 0.01 -4.20 3.10
CA GLY A 100 -0.38 -3.10 3.96
C GLY A 100 0.04 -3.35 5.41
N THR A 101 0.26 -2.29 6.17
CA THR A 101 0.45 -2.38 7.62
C THR A 101 -0.87 -2.58 8.35
N ARG A 102 -0.86 -3.29 9.48
CA ARG A 102 -2.03 -3.54 10.36
C ARG A 102 -2.49 -2.28 11.12
N VAL A 103 -2.95 -1.25 10.41
CA VAL A 103 -3.38 0.02 11.00
C VAL A 103 -4.60 0.61 10.29
N GLY A 104 -5.51 1.19 11.09
CA GLY A 104 -6.64 1.97 10.58
C GLY A 104 -7.48 1.23 9.53
N GLY A 105 -7.96 1.96 8.53
CA GLY A 105 -8.80 1.41 7.47
C GLY A 105 -8.13 0.37 6.58
N ILE A 106 -6.80 0.17 6.64
CA ILE A 106 -6.12 -0.88 5.88
C ILE A 106 -6.64 -2.27 6.30
N LEU A 107 -6.99 -2.44 7.58
CA LEU A 107 -7.54 -3.69 8.12
C LEU A 107 -8.91 -4.04 7.52
N ASP A 108 -9.67 -3.05 7.07
CA ASP A 108 -10.98 -3.24 6.45
C ASP A 108 -10.86 -3.57 4.95
N LEU A 109 -9.75 -3.17 4.31
CA LEU A 109 -9.53 -3.33 2.86
C LEU A 109 -8.69 -4.58 2.50
N ILE A 110 -7.98 -5.16 3.47
CA ILE A 110 -7.11 -6.32 3.26
C ILE A 110 -7.50 -7.45 4.21
N GLU A 111 -7.88 -8.58 3.63
CA GLU A 111 -7.97 -9.85 4.32
C GLU A 111 -6.63 -10.58 4.17
N ASP A 112 -5.93 -10.75 5.29
CA ASP A 112 -4.55 -11.24 5.31
C ASP A 112 -4.40 -12.63 4.71
N GLY A 113 -3.48 -12.75 3.75
CA GLY A 113 -3.23 -13.98 3.00
C GLY A 113 -4.29 -14.33 1.97
N GLN A 114 -5.36 -13.54 1.86
CA GLN A 114 -6.46 -13.78 0.92
C GLN A 114 -6.58 -12.71 -0.14
N THR A 115 -6.66 -11.42 0.23
CA THR A 115 -6.76 -10.28 -0.72
C THR A 115 -5.55 -9.34 -0.68
N GLY A 116 -4.60 -9.63 0.20
CA GLY A 116 -3.31 -8.96 0.33
C GLY A 116 -2.50 -9.55 1.49
N ILE A 117 -1.43 -8.88 1.90
CA ILE A 117 -0.63 -9.27 3.07
C ILE A 117 -0.66 -8.14 4.10
N LEU A 118 -0.92 -8.48 5.36
CA LEU A 118 -0.85 -7.56 6.47
C LEU A 118 0.44 -7.75 7.29
N VAL A 119 1.21 -6.67 7.44
CA VAL A 119 2.48 -6.64 8.19
C VAL A 119 2.41 -5.71 9.40
N GLU A 120 3.32 -5.89 10.36
CA GLU A 120 3.40 -4.99 11.52
C GLU A 120 3.91 -3.59 11.14
N PRO A 121 3.30 -2.51 11.66
CA PRO A 121 3.76 -1.15 11.40
C PRO A 121 5.17 -0.92 11.97
N GLY A 122 6.01 -0.23 11.21
CA GLY A 122 7.38 0.05 11.63
C GLY A 122 8.33 -1.15 11.58
N ASN A 123 7.93 -2.25 10.92
CA ASN A 123 8.74 -3.45 10.81
C ASN A 123 9.24 -3.67 9.37
N SER A 124 10.45 -3.18 9.07
CA SER A 124 11.08 -3.32 7.76
C SER A 124 11.34 -4.78 7.36
N GLU A 125 11.59 -5.66 8.33
CA GLU A 125 11.87 -7.08 8.07
C GLU A 125 10.60 -7.79 7.59
N ASN A 126 9.45 -7.56 8.25
CA ASN A 126 8.18 -8.09 7.77
C ASN A 126 7.82 -7.58 6.37
N ILE A 127 8.06 -6.30 6.09
CA ILE A 127 7.85 -5.74 4.74
C ILE A 127 8.74 -6.49 3.71
N SER A 128 10.03 -6.68 4.02
CA SER A 128 10.97 -7.39 3.15
C SER A 128 10.53 -8.83 2.87
N GLN A 129 10.12 -9.56 3.92
CA GLN A 129 9.64 -10.93 3.82
C GLN A 129 8.34 -11.03 2.99
N ALA A 130 7.40 -10.10 3.20
CA ALA A 130 6.16 -10.04 2.43
C ALA A 130 6.42 -9.75 0.94
N ILE A 131 7.29 -8.79 0.63
CA ILE A 131 7.72 -8.50 -0.75
C ILE A 131 8.36 -9.75 -1.36
N SER A 132 9.24 -10.43 -0.63
CA SER A 132 9.92 -11.64 -1.10
C SER A 132 8.92 -12.79 -1.35
N LYS A 133 7.88 -12.92 -0.52
CA LYS A 133 6.82 -13.91 -0.70
C LYS A 133 6.00 -13.65 -1.96
N VAL A 134 5.60 -12.39 -2.20
CA VAL A 134 4.89 -11.98 -3.43
C VAL A 134 5.75 -12.24 -4.66
N TYR A 135 7.04 -11.92 -4.59
CA TYR A 135 7.95 -12.04 -5.73
C TYR A 135 8.28 -13.50 -6.08
N THR A 136 8.50 -14.36 -5.08
CA THR A 136 8.96 -15.74 -5.30
C THR A 136 7.83 -16.75 -5.49
N ASN A 137 6.58 -16.42 -5.11
CA ASN A 137 5.43 -17.31 -5.23
C ASN A 137 4.34 -16.69 -6.12
N GLN A 138 4.45 -16.95 -7.43
CA GLN A 138 3.54 -16.40 -8.43
C GLN A 138 2.09 -16.88 -8.23
N ASP A 139 1.87 -18.16 -7.92
CA ASP A 139 0.51 -18.69 -7.70
C ASP A 139 -0.16 -18.00 -6.51
N PHE A 140 0.57 -17.84 -5.40
CA PHE A 140 0.09 -17.09 -4.24
C PHE A 140 -0.25 -15.65 -4.61
N SER A 141 0.64 -14.97 -5.34
CA SER A 141 0.45 -13.60 -5.80
C SER A 141 -0.80 -13.44 -6.69
N GLN A 142 -1.00 -14.36 -7.64
CA GLN A 142 -2.18 -14.37 -8.50
C GLN A 142 -3.48 -14.63 -7.72
N ASN A 143 -3.44 -15.52 -6.73
CA ASN A 143 -4.59 -15.77 -5.86
C ASN A 143 -4.97 -14.52 -5.05
N LEU A 144 -3.99 -13.77 -4.51
CA LEU A 144 -4.25 -12.51 -3.82
C LEU A 144 -5.00 -11.52 -4.72
N VAL A 145 -4.52 -11.36 -5.95
CA VAL A 145 -5.11 -10.45 -6.94
C VAL A 145 -6.52 -10.88 -7.32
N GLN A 146 -6.73 -12.17 -7.60
CA GLN A 146 -8.02 -12.68 -8.01
C GLN A 146 -9.07 -12.52 -6.91
N ASN A 147 -8.72 -12.86 -5.67
CA ASN A 147 -9.61 -12.71 -4.53
C ASN A 147 -9.90 -11.23 -4.25
N ALA A 148 -8.89 -10.36 -4.33
CA ALA A 148 -9.09 -8.93 -4.17
C ALA A 148 -10.06 -8.35 -5.22
N LYS A 149 -9.98 -8.82 -6.47
CA LYS A 149 -10.92 -8.41 -7.53
C LYS A 149 -12.36 -8.85 -7.25
N ILE A 150 -12.56 -10.09 -6.79
CA ILE A 150 -13.89 -10.59 -6.40
C ILE A 150 -14.44 -9.75 -5.24
N GLU A 151 -13.61 -9.47 -4.23
CA GLU A 151 -14.03 -8.67 -3.08
C GLU A 151 -14.35 -7.23 -3.48
N LEU A 152 -13.61 -6.64 -4.43
CA LEU A 152 -13.91 -5.31 -4.96
C LEU A 152 -15.29 -5.20 -5.62
N GLU A 153 -15.84 -6.27 -6.18
CA GLU A 153 -17.22 -6.28 -6.71
C GLU A 153 -18.24 -6.02 -5.59
N ASN A 154 -17.94 -6.51 -4.37
CA ASN A 154 -18.73 -6.22 -3.16
C ASN A 154 -18.56 -4.77 -2.67
N TYR A 155 -17.51 -4.07 -3.10
CA TYR A 155 -17.24 -2.66 -2.78
C TYR A 155 -17.79 -1.67 -3.81
N SER A 156 -18.60 -2.10 -4.79
CA SER A 156 -19.23 -1.18 -5.74
C SER A 156 -19.95 -0.02 -5.00
N TRP A 157 -19.87 1.19 -5.55
CA TRP A 157 -20.30 2.45 -4.92
C TRP A 157 -21.72 2.45 -4.31
N GLN A 158 -22.59 1.54 -4.74
CA GLN A 158 -23.90 1.31 -4.14
C GLN A 158 -23.79 0.79 -2.69
N ASN A 159 -22.86 -0.13 -2.41
CA ASN A 159 -22.67 -0.75 -1.10
C ASN A 159 -21.88 0.15 -0.12
N ILE A 160 -20.95 0.97 -0.61
CA ILE A 160 -20.21 1.93 0.24
C ILE A 160 -21.13 3.06 0.70
N ALA A 161 -21.98 3.59 -0.19
CA ALA A 161 -22.96 4.61 0.18
C ALA A 161 -23.96 4.08 1.22
N GLU A 162 -24.44 2.83 1.08
CA GLU A 162 -25.30 2.18 2.07
C GLU A 162 -24.59 1.97 3.42
N LYS A 163 -23.35 1.47 3.45
CA LYS A 163 -22.61 1.29 4.73
C LYS A 163 -22.31 2.60 5.45
N VAL A 164 -22.00 3.68 4.71
CA VAL A 164 -21.84 5.03 5.28
C VAL A 164 -23.19 5.53 5.82
N TYR A 165 -24.28 5.32 5.08
CA TYR A 165 -25.63 5.71 5.48
C TYR A 165 -26.13 4.93 6.71
N GLU A 166 -25.91 3.62 6.77
CA GLU A 166 -26.23 2.79 7.94
C GLU A 166 -25.44 3.19 9.18
N THR A 167 -24.17 3.56 9.03
CA THR A 167 -23.36 4.06 10.16
C THR A 167 -23.89 5.41 10.65
N TYR A 168 -24.31 6.29 9.75
CA TYR A 168 -25.00 7.54 10.10
C TYR A 168 -26.34 7.29 10.80
N LEU A 169 -27.15 6.31 10.39
CA LEU A 169 -28.41 5.97 11.04
C LEU A 169 -28.24 5.29 12.40
N ARG A 170 -27.18 4.48 12.56
CA ARG A 170 -26.88 3.74 13.79
C ARG A 170 -26.36 4.66 14.91
N TYR A 171 -25.70 5.76 14.58
CA TYR A 171 -25.15 6.72 15.55
C TYR A 171 -25.80 8.11 15.50
N GLY A 172 -26.67 8.39 14.52
CA GLY A 172 -27.37 9.66 14.33
C GLY A 172 -28.64 9.83 15.17
N HIS A 173 -29.01 8.85 15.98
CA HIS A 173 -30.06 8.97 16.99
C HIS A 173 -29.49 9.12 18.40
N ILE A 174 -28.72 10.19 18.61
CA ILE A 174 -28.60 10.80 19.94
C ILE A 174 -28.87 12.30 19.74
N SER A 175 -29.89 12.78 20.45
CA SER A 175 -30.37 14.17 20.56
C SER A 175 -31.56 14.56 19.67
N SER A 176 -32.75 14.27 20.18
CA SER A 176 -33.89 15.20 20.24
C SER A 176 -34.49 15.12 21.64
#